data_AF-A0A653EGF1-F1
#
_entry.id   AF-A0A653EGF1-F1
#
_cell.length_a   1.000
_cell.length_b   1.000
_cell.length_c   1.000
_cell.angle_alpha   90.00
_cell.angle_beta   90.00
_cell.angle_gamma   90.00
#
_symmetry.space_group_name_H-M   'P 1'
#
loop_
_entity.id
_entity.type
_entity.pdbx_description
1 polymer ?
#
loop_
_entity_poly.entity_id
_entity_poly.type
_entity_poly.pdbx_seq_one_letter_code
_entity_poly.pdbx_strand_id
1 'polypeptide(L)'
;MTGQWHVWVTAAADRITEDTQAEIAEELRAGVTIDRDTSVLTASYIVEAATLRQAVDEALRAAGILPSEPTRLKIVRLDDWLADQAPEVRAWVG
;
A
#
# COMPACT_ATOMS: atom_id res chain seq x y z
N MET A 1 -4.61 -17.85 -3.06
CA MET A 1 -3.77 -17.68 -4.27
C MET A 1 -2.32 -17.66 -3.82
N THR A 2 -1.48 -18.63 -4.18
CA THR A 2 -0.13 -18.72 -3.60
C THR A 2 0.80 -17.68 -4.23
N GLY A 3 1.19 -16.68 -3.45
CA GLY A 3 2.21 -15.69 -3.86
C GLY A 3 1.72 -14.26 -4.00
N GLN A 4 0.56 -13.89 -3.45
CA GLN A 4 0.10 -12.50 -3.41
C GLN A 4 0.12 -11.94 -1.99
N TRP A 5 0.53 -10.67 -1.87
CA TRP A 5 0.67 -9.96 -0.61
C TRP A 5 -0.03 -8.62 -0.71
N HIS A 6 -0.74 -8.25 0.35
CA HIS A 6 -1.26 -6.91 0.51
C HIS A 6 -0.24 -6.08 1.28
N VAL A 7 0.14 -4.94 0.71
CA VAL A 7 1.19 -4.06 1.21
C VAL A 7 0.59 -2.70 1.51
N TRP A 8 0.98 -2.15 2.66
CA TRP A 8 0.79 -0.75 3.00
C TRP A 8 2.12 -0.09 3.24
N VAL A 9 2.32 1.05 2.60
CA VAL A 9 3.43 1.96 2.84
C VAL A 9 2.85 3.26 3.38
N THR A 10 3.30 3.65 4.56
CA THR A 10 2.83 4.83 5.26
C THR A 10 3.96 5.84 5.42
N ALA A 11 3.69 7.10 5.12
CA ALA A 11 4.60 8.22 5.31
C ALA A 11 3.85 9.45 5.84
N ALA A 12 4.60 10.48 6.24
CA ALA A 12 4.01 11.79 6.50
C ALA A 12 3.39 12.35 5.21
N ALA A 13 2.23 13.00 5.32
CA ALA A 13 1.55 13.67 4.22
C ALA A 13 2.00 15.13 4.03
N ASP A 14 3.24 15.45 4.41
CA ASP A 14 3.73 16.82 4.42
C ASP A 14 3.70 17.43 3.01
N ARG A 15 2.87 18.47 2.84
CA ARG A 15 2.73 19.23 1.58
C ARG A 15 2.27 18.40 0.38
N ILE A 16 1.48 17.34 0.59
CA ILE A 16 0.86 16.59 -0.51
C ILE A 16 -0.23 17.44 -1.18
N THR A 17 -0.15 17.58 -2.51
CA THR A 17 -1.24 18.10 -3.34
C THR A 17 -2.07 16.93 -3.91
N GLU A 18 -3.26 17.22 -4.42
CA GLU A 18 -4.09 16.21 -5.11
C GLU A 18 -3.36 15.63 -6.34
N ASP A 19 -2.59 16.45 -7.06
CA ASP A 19 -1.77 16.01 -8.19
C ASP A 19 -0.68 15.02 -7.74
N THR A 20 0.04 15.33 -6.66
CA THR A 20 1.05 14.43 -6.08
C THR A 20 0.42 13.11 -5.59
N GLN A 21 -0.79 13.17 -5.03
CA GLN A 21 -1.51 11.96 -4.63
C GLN A 21 -1.84 11.08 -5.85
N ALA A 22 -2.30 11.68 -6.95
CA ALA A 22 -2.61 10.97 -8.18
C ALA A 22 -1.35 10.36 -8.82
N GLU A 23 -0.24 11.09 -8.84
CA GLU A 23 1.06 10.60 -9.33
C GLU A 23 1.54 9.37 -8.54
N ILE A 24 1.50 9.43 -7.20
CA ILE A 24 1.87 8.29 -6.34
C ILE A 24 0.95 7.09 -6.61
N ALA A 25 -0.36 7.33 -6.74
CA ALA A 25 -1.34 6.28 -7.00
C ALA A 25 -1.09 5.60 -8.35
N GLU A 26 -0.76 6.37 -9.39
CA GLU A 26 -0.45 5.84 -10.71
C GLU A 26 0.86 5.06 -10.72
N GLU A 27 1.93 5.63 -10.16
CA GLU A 27 3.27 5.03 -10.18
C GLU A 27 3.30 3.71 -9.39
N LEU A 28 2.66 3.69 -8.22
CA LEU A 28 2.56 2.49 -7.39
C LEU A 28 1.43 1.54 -7.82
N ARG A 29 0.56 1.97 -8.74
CA ARG A 29 -0.73 1.30 -9.04
C ARG A 29 -1.49 0.96 -7.76
N ALA A 30 -1.56 1.95 -6.87
CA ALA A 30 -2.01 1.79 -5.50
C ALA A 30 -3.23 2.65 -5.20
N GLY A 31 -4.08 2.17 -4.29
CA GLY A 31 -5.04 3.03 -3.61
C GLY A 31 -4.30 3.90 -2.61
N VAL A 32 -4.30 5.23 -2.83
CA VAL A 32 -3.64 6.20 -1.95
C VAL A 32 -4.69 6.95 -1.16
N THR A 33 -4.51 6.98 0.16
CA THR A 33 -5.38 7.69 1.10
C THR A 33 -4.56 8.68 1.91
N ILE A 34 -5.17 9.82 2.24
CA ILE A 34 -4.59 10.83 3.11
C ILE A 34 -5.53 11.01 4.29
N ASP A 35 -5.05 10.69 5.47
CA ASP A 35 -5.70 11.06 6.72
C ASP A 35 -5.24 12.48 7.09
N ARG A 36 -6.14 13.45 6.97
CA ARG A 36 -5.85 14.87 7.24
C ARG A 36 -5.80 15.19 8.73
N ASP A 37 -6.42 14.38 9.58
CA ASP A 37 -6.40 14.59 11.03
C ASP A 37 -5.04 14.20 11.62
N THR A 38 -4.45 13.13 11.07
CA THR A 38 -3.11 12.67 11.48
C THR A 38 -1.99 13.11 10.55
N SER A 39 -2.31 13.77 9.42
CA SER A 39 -1.35 14.15 8.37
C SER A 39 -0.52 12.96 7.87
N VAL A 40 -1.21 11.84 7.60
CA VAL A 40 -0.59 10.58 7.18
C VAL A 40 -1.05 10.21 5.78
N LEU A 41 -0.10 9.86 4.91
CA LEU A 41 -0.37 9.27 3.61
C LEU A 41 -0.15 7.76 3.70
N THR A 42 -1.11 6.99 3.20
CA THR A 42 -1.00 5.53 3.08
C THR A 42 -1.28 5.10 1.64
N ALA A 43 -0.28 4.49 1.02
CA ALA A 43 -0.42 3.77 -0.24
C ALA A 43 -0.68 2.29 0.05
N SER A 44 -1.73 1.72 -0.55
CA SER A 44 -2.16 0.33 -0.37
C SER A 44 -2.32 -0.36 -1.72
N TYR A 45 -1.70 -1.53 -1.87
CA TYR A 45 -1.67 -2.25 -3.15
C TYR A 45 -1.35 -3.73 -2.95
N ILE A 46 -1.63 -4.52 -3.98
CA ILE A 46 -1.35 -5.95 -4.02
C ILE A 46 -0.09 -6.16 -4.87
N VAL A 47 0.81 -7.01 -4.38
CA VAL A 47 2.02 -7.42 -5.11
C VAL A 47 2.10 -8.94 -5.24
N GLU A 48 2.53 -9.42 -6.40
CA GLU A 48 2.86 -10.82 -6.62
C GLU A 48 4.32 -11.08 -6.21
N ALA A 49 4.51 -11.82 -5.13
CA ALA A 49 5.81 -12.20 -4.60
C ALA A 49 5.77 -13.62 -4.02
N ALA A 50 6.73 -14.46 -4.42
CA ALA A 50 6.76 -15.86 -3.98
C ALA A 50 7.11 -16.02 -2.48
N THR A 51 7.78 -15.02 -1.90
CA THR A 51 8.21 -15.03 -0.50
C THR A 51 7.91 -13.72 0.20
N LEU A 52 7.81 -13.75 1.53
CA LEU A 52 7.68 -12.54 2.35
C LEU A 52 8.84 -11.57 2.10
N ARG A 53 10.06 -12.10 1.97
CA ARG A 53 11.25 -11.26 1.71
C ARG A 53 11.10 -10.47 0.42
N GLN A 54 10.67 -11.11 -0.66
CA GLN A 54 10.40 -10.40 -1.91
C GLN A 54 9.30 -9.34 -1.74
N ALA A 55 8.21 -9.65 -1.03
CA ALA A 55 7.18 -8.65 -0.75
C ALA A 55 7.70 -7.46 0.07
N VAL A 56 8.63 -7.70 1.01
CA VAL A 56 9.32 -6.65 1.78
C VAL A 56 10.22 -5.80 0.88
N ASP A 57 11.00 -6.44 0.00
CA ASP A 57 11.87 -5.73 -0.94
C ASP A 57 11.05 -4.84 -1.89
N GLU A 58 9.89 -5.32 -2.37
CA GLU A 58 8.93 -4.54 -3.15
C GLU A 58 8.35 -3.36 -2.35
N ALA A 59 7.98 -3.57 -1.09
CA ALA A 59 7.48 -2.51 -0.21
C ALA A 59 8.54 -1.43 0.06
N LEU A 60 9.79 -1.83 0.26
CA LEU A 60 10.92 -0.90 0.44
C LEU A 60 11.21 -0.10 -0.82
N ARG A 61 11.09 -0.72 -2.01
CA ARG A 61 11.22 0.00 -3.28
C ARG A 61 10.10 1.04 -3.44
N ALA A 62 8.85 0.66 -3.18
CA ALA A 62 7.71 1.56 -3.24
C ALA A 62 7.83 2.72 -2.24
N ALA A 63 8.41 2.47 -1.08
CA ALA A 63 8.64 3.52 -0.09
C ALA A 63 9.59 4.62 -0.57
N GLY A 64 10.49 4.33 -1.51
CA GLY A 64 11.35 5.33 -2.15
C GLY A 64 10.62 6.28 -3.10
N ILE A 65 9.38 5.96 -3.49
CA ILE A 65 8.53 6.81 -4.34
C ILE A 65 7.76 7.83 -3.50
N LEU A 66 7.58 7.55 -2.20
CA LEU A 66 6.86 8.48 -1.32
C LEU A 66 7.64 9.79 -1.12
N PRO A 67 6.94 10.93 -1.04
CA PRO A 67 7.57 12.25 -0.94
C PRO A 67 8.21 12.51 0.43
N SER A 68 8.07 11.59 1.37
CA SER A 68 8.66 11.64 2.70
C SER A 68 9.10 10.24 3.13
N GLU A 69 10.02 10.19 4.10
CA GLU A 69 10.53 8.91 4.60
C GLU A 69 9.36 8.06 5.17
N PRO A 70 9.28 6.77 4.80
CA PRO A 70 8.25 5.89 5.32
C PRO A 70 8.37 5.75 6.84
N THR A 71 7.27 5.98 7.53
CA THR A 71 7.19 5.81 8.99
C THR A 71 6.75 4.39 9.35
N ARG A 72 6.08 3.68 8.44
CA ARG A 72 5.62 2.31 8.66
C ARG A 72 5.45 1.53 7.36
N LEU A 73 5.80 0.24 7.42
CA LEU A 73 5.46 -0.76 6.42
C LEU A 73 4.61 -1.85 7.08
N LYS A 74 3.51 -2.25 6.43
CA LYS A 74 2.72 -3.41 6.82
C LYS A 74 2.58 -4.33 5.62
N ILE A 75 2.86 -5.61 5.81
CA ILE A 75 2.82 -6.61 4.75
C ILE A 75 2.14 -7.85 5.30
N VAL A 76 1.12 -8.32 4.61
CA VAL A 76 0.35 -9.52 5.00
C VAL A 76 0.05 -10.34 3.77
N ARG A 77 -0.15 -11.65 3.93
CA ARG A 77 -0.62 -12.47 2.81
C ARG A 77 -2.01 -11.99 2.40
N LEU A 78 -2.27 -11.99 1.09
CA LEU A 78 -3.55 -11.53 0.57
C LEU A 78 -4.71 -12.38 1.11
N ASP A 79 -4.55 -13.70 1.14
CA ASP A 79 -5.57 -14.63 1.64
C ASP A 79 -5.90 -14.36 3.13
N ASP A 80 -4.89 -14.06 3.96
CA ASP A 80 -5.07 -13.74 5.38
C ASP A 80 -5.82 -12.41 5.54
N TRP A 81 -5.47 -11.39 4.75
CA TRP A 81 -6.16 -10.10 4.79
C TRP A 81 -7.62 -10.20 4.33
N LEU A 82 -7.88 -10.92 3.24
CA LEU A 82 -9.22 -11.14 2.71
C LEU A 82 -10.12 -11.88 3.71
N ALA A 83 -9.57 -12.78 4.53
CA ALA A 83 -10.32 -13.47 5.58
C ALA A 83 -10.96 -12.50 6.58
N ASP A 84 -10.31 -11.36 6.84
CA ASP A 84 -10.76 -10.32 7.77
C ASP A 84 -11.60 -9.21 7.10
N GLN A 85 -11.68 -9.19 5.77
CA GLN A 85 -12.41 -8.13 5.05
C GLN A 85 -13.91 -8.44 4.90
N ALA A 86 -14.71 -7.38 4.80
CA ALA A 86 -16.11 -7.48 4.43
C ALA A 86 -16.29 -8.16 3.05
N PRO A 87 -17.39 -8.89 2.80
CA PRO A 87 -17.63 -9.59 1.54
C PRO A 87 -17.53 -8.70 0.29
N GLU A 88 -17.93 -7.44 0.40
CA GLU A 88 -17.90 -6.45 -0.69
C GLU A 88 -16.47 -6.12 -1.15
N VAL A 89 -15.52 -6.08 -0.22
CA VAL A 89 -14.10 -5.84 -0.51
C VAL A 89 -13.47 -7.07 -1.15
N ARG A 90 -13.91 -8.28 -0.75
CA ARG A 90 -13.43 -9.54 -1.35
C ARG A 90 -13.81 -9.65 -2.83
N ALA A 91 -14.99 -9.15 -3.20
CA ALA A 91 -15.49 -9.15 -4.58
C ALA A 91 -14.73 -8.19 -5.51
N TRP A 92 -13.99 -7.23 -4.97
CA TRP A 92 -13.17 -6.29 -5.75
C TRP A 92 -11.81 -6.86 -6.18
N VAL A 93 -11.39 -7.95 -5.53
CA VAL A 93 -10.07 -8.56 -5.69
C VAL A 93 -10.13 -9.90 -6.47
N GLY A 94 -11.33 -10.43 -6.71
CA GLY A 94 -11.58 -11.75 -7.31
C GLY A 94 -12.39 -11.72 -8.60
#